data_AF-A0A0G4H3K2-F1
#
_entry.id   AF-A0A0G4H3K2-F1
#
_cell.length_a   1.000
_cell.length_b   1.000
_cell.length_c   1.000
_cell.angle_alpha   90.00
_cell.angle_beta   90.00
_cell.angle_gamma   90.00
#
_symmetry.space_group_name_H-M   'P 1'
#
loop_
_entity.id
_entity.type
_entity.pdbx_description
1 polymer ?
#
loop_
_entity_poly.entity_id
_entity_poly.type
_entity_poly.pdbx_seq_one_letter_code
_entity_poly.pdbx_strand_id
1 'polypeptide(L)'
;MAAVAMSPMRTTLPYDSLPEDLVTMMLAFLDVDSLMRTRKTDRHHRMLLGVAYLQLRLSLVVSSLTLALGHTLDIPLPQLPLPLALSAVSATTMVIRGLARRLWMLEKGGRWARWKAILEMVFFMRGRKVVVLGDESFGVFSRREAFLRAPEAVRQWKMLSRETCVYHATSDSTRPLMSGDGIMRFYTDPYRQPTVRATASPMFPCGFDRTDPTSEIDGRTYVTYSNLIAFNLMLCIMRLRPAVYRHQWTTTATESAAFQRATTMMREGFESTDTLLPGVHQISYNMKRVMLTNGIEDGFMAFVQMMQWTSMIGRSIQVDVLTSEGAPYAVTRGRLDRVMGDVLGDEVWVKGKKYRERRFWEEVG
;
A
#
# COMPACT_ATOMS: atom_id res chain seq x y z
N MET A 1 -29.92 43.37 -52.91
CA MET A 1 -28.69 43.37 -52.07
C MET A 1 -28.49 41.94 -51.57
N ALA A 2 -27.51 41.22 -52.12
CA ALA A 2 -27.19 39.85 -51.70
C ALA A 2 -26.11 39.89 -50.62
N ALA A 3 -26.42 39.36 -49.44
CA ALA A 3 -25.45 39.22 -48.35
C ALA A 3 -24.50 38.07 -48.66
N VAL A 4 -23.24 38.38 -48.96
CA VAL A 4 -22.17 37.39 -49.09
C VAL A 4 -21.75 36.94 -47.69
N ALA A 5 -22.13 35.72 -47.32
CA ALA A 5 -21.66 35.09 -46.10
C ALA A 5 -20.16 34.75 -46.26
N MET A 6 -19.29 35.56 -45.66
CA MET A 6 -17.87 35.22 -45.54
C MET A 6 -17.73 34.05 -44.57
N SER A 7 -17.54 32.85 -45.11
CA SER A 7 -17.10 31.69 -44.32
C SER A 7 -15.80 32.04 -43.61
N PRO A 8 -15.69 31.83 -42.28
CA PRO A 8 -14.47 32.11 -41.55
C PRO A 8 -13.33 31.27 -42.13
N MET A 9 -12.29 31.95 -42.65
CA MET A 9 -11.04 31.31 -43.04
C MET A 9 -10.47 30.58 -41.82
N ARG A 10 -10.67 29.26 -41.76
CA ARG A 10 -9.97 28.38 -40.83
C ARG A 10 -8.56 28.21 -41.35
N THR A 11 -7.65 29.10 -40.97
CA THR A 11 -6.21 28.88 -41.10
C THR A 11 -5.80 27.81 -40.10
N THR A 12 -5.96 26.54 -40.47
CA THR A 12 -5.31 25.44 -39.76
C THR A 12 -3.85 25.42 -40.17
N LEU A 13 -2.98 25.91 -39.29
CA LEU A 13 -1.54 25.66 -39.42
C LEU A 13 -1.31 24.15 -39.50
N PRO A 14 -0.63 23.63 -40.54
CA PRO A 14 -0.37 22.21 -40.66
C PRO A 14 0.45 21.73 -39.46
N TYR A 15 -0.01 20.70 -38.76
CA TYR A 15 0.71 20.15 -37.62
C TYR A 15 2.11 19.65 -38.01
N ASP A 16 2.28 19.23 -39.26
CA ASP A 16 3.55 18.80 -39.86
C ASP A 16 4.58 19.93 -39.99
N SER A 17 4.17 21.19 -39.80
CA SER A 17 5.08 22.34 -39.82
C SER A 17 5.66 22.69 -38.43
N LEU A 18 5.22 22.00 -37.37
CA LEU A 18 5.72 22.24 -36.02
C LEU A 18 7.06 21.54 -35.80
N PRO A 19 8.02 22.16 -35.08
CA PRO A 19 9.25 21.51 -34.66
C PRO A 19 8.97 20.28 -33.76
N GLU A 20 9.76 19.21 -33.94
CA GLU A 20 9.60 17.95 -33.20
C GLU A 20 9.66 18.13 -31.67
N ASP A 21 10.49 19.05 -31.18
CA ASP A 21 10.60 19.36 -29.75
C ASP A 21 9.30 19.96 -29.19
N LEU A 22 8.63 20.82 -29.96
CA LEU A 22 7.35 21.42 -29.56
C LEU A 22 6.26 20.33 -29.53
N VAL A 23 6.23 19.46 -30.54
CA VAL A 23 5.29 18.33 -30.59
C VAL A 23 5.53 17.40 -29.39
N THR A 24 6.77 17.06 -29.09
CA THR A 24 7.13 16.21 -27.93
C THR A 24 6.72 16.85 -26.62
N MET A 25 6.93 18.16 -26.47
CA MET A 25 6.48 18.93 -25.32
C MET A 25 4.94 18.89 -25.17
N MET A 26 4.19 19.09 -26.26
CA MET A 26 2.73 19.01 -26.26
C MET A 26 2.24 17.60 -25.86
N LEU A 27 2.89 16.55 -26.39
CA LEU A 27 2.56 15.16 -26.08
C LEU A 27 2.77 14.82 -24.60
N ALA A 28 3.72 15.46 -23.91
CA ALA A 28 3.95 15.26 -22.48
C ALA A 28 2.74 15.61 -21.61
N PHE A 29 1.87 16.52 -22.06
CA PHE A 29 0.65 16.93 -21.34
C PHE A 29 -0.58 16.04 -21.61
N LEU A 30 -0.52 15.18 -22.63
CA LEU A 30 -1.63 14.28 -22.96
C LEU A 30 -1.65 13.08 -22.00
N ASP A 31 -2.82 12.59 -21.61
CA ASP A 31 -2.92 11.29 -20.94
C ASP A 31 -2.66 10.12 -21.90
N VAL A 32 -2.42 8.92 -21.36
CA VAL A 32 -2.10 7.74 -22.19
C VAL A 32 -3.20 7.42 -23.20
N ASP A 33 -4.47 7.66 -22.88
CA ASP A 33 -5.56 7.40 -23.83
C ASP A 33 -5.53 8.35 -25.01
N SER A 34 -5.26 9.63 -24.74
CA SER A 34 -5.08 10.66 -25.75
C SER A 34 -3.84 10.39 -26.60
N LEU A 35 -2.71 10.04 -25.97
CA LEU A 35 -1.50 9.60 -26.68
C LEU A 35 -1.78 8.44 -27.64
N MET A 36 -2.48 7.41 -27.18
CA MET A 36 -2.77 6.23 -28.01
C MET A 36 -3.77 6.53 -29.14
N ARG A 37 -4.60 7.57 -29.02
CA ARG A 37 -5.42 8.09 -30.13
C ARG A 37 -4.56 8.90 -31.11
N THR A 38 -3.73 9.81 -30.61
CA THR A 38 -2.78 10.59 -31.42
C THR A 38 -1.84 9.69 -32.22
N ARG A 39 -1.37 8.58 -31.63
CA ARG A 39 -0.56 7.56 -32.34
C ARG A 39 -1.24 6.99 -33.60
N LYS A 40 -2.57 7.04 -33.68
CA LYS A 40 -3.36 6.50 -34.80
C LYS A 40 -3.67 7.52 -35.89
N THR A 41 -3.35 8.81 -35.71
CA THR A 41 -3.69 9.86 -36.68
C THR A 41 -2.91 9.72 -37.97
N ASP A 42 -1.59 9.53 -37.88
CA ASP A 42 -0.68 9.47 -39.02
C ASP A 42 0.60 8.68 -38.71
N ARG A 43 1.47 8.57 -39.72
CA ARG A 43 2.74 7.84 -39.62
C ARG A 43 3.76 8.56 -38.74
N HIS A 44 3.78 9.88 -38.74
CA HIS A 44 4.75 10.67 -37.96
C HIS A 44 4.52 10.46 -36.46
N HIS A 45 3.29 10.65 -35.97
CA HIS A 45 2.92 10.38 -34.58
C HIS A 45 3.12 8.91 -34.19
N ARG A 46 2.94 7.97 -35.13
CA ARG A 46 3.24 6.55 -34.90
C ARG A 46 4.74 6.30 -34.71
N MET A 47 5.62 7.07 -35.34
CA MET A 47 7.05 6.95 -35.11
C MET A 47 7.45 7.61 -33.79
N LEU A 48 6.98 8.84 -33.55
CA LEU A 48 7.25 9.59 -32.31
C LEU A 48 6.79 8.85 -31.05
N LEU A 49 5.55 8.36 -31.04
CA LEU A 49 4.95 7.67 -29.87
C LEU A 49 5.34 6.20 -29.80
N GLY A 50 6.54 5.86 -30.29
CA GLY A 50 7.08 4.50 -30.34
C GLY A 50 7.43 3.93 -28.96
N VAL A 51 8.11 2.79 -28.96
CA VAL A 51 8.50 2.10 -27.73
C VAL A 51 9.38 3.00 -26.84
N ALA A 52 10.37 3.68 -27.42
CA ALA A 52 11.30 4.53 -26.68
C ALA A 52 10.58 5.66 -25.92
N TYR A 53 9.64 6.36 -26.56
CA TYR A 53 8.85 7.40 -25.91
C TYR A 53 8.01 6.84 -24.75
N LEU A 54 7.34 5.70 -24.95
CA LEU A 54 6.54 5.08 -23.90
C LEU A 54 7.41 4.54 -22.74
N GLN A 55 8.60 4.02 -23.02
CA GLN A 55 9.57 3.63 -22.00
C GLN A 55 10.06 4.83 -21.19
N LEU A 56 10.38 5.96 -21.85
CA LEU A 56 10.78 7.20 -21.18
C LEU A 56 9.64 7.73 -20.30
N ARG A 57 8.40 7.75 -20.81
CA ARG A 57 7.26 8.18 -20.01
C ARG A 57 7.03 7.25 -18.81
N LEU A 58 7.20 5.94 -19.00
CA LEU A 58 7.07 4.98 -17.91
C LEU A 58 8.18 5.18 -16.87
N SER A 59 9.42 5.40 -17.30
CA SER A 59 10.53 5.65 -16.36
C SER A 59 10.28 6.89 -15.50
N LEU A 60 9.74 7.98 -16.07
CA LEU A 60 9.37 9.18 -15.30
C LEU A 60 8.29 8.89 -14.24
N VAL A 61 7.24 8.14 -14.60
CA VAL A 61 6.20 7.72 -13.65
C VAL A 61 6.80 6.81 -12.57
N VAL A 62 7.65 5.86 -12.95
CA VAL A 62 8.33 4.97 -12.01
C VAL A 62 9.23 5.76 -11.06
N SER A 63 10.02 6.72 -11.54
CA SER A 63 10.85 7.58 -10.69
C SER A 63 10.02 8.37 -9.67
N SER A 64 8.86 8.90 -10.07
CA SER A 64 7.94 9.56 -9.15
C SER A 64 7.40 8.59 -8.08
N LEU A 65 7.07 7.36 -8.46
CA LEU A 65 6.65 6.33 -7.51
C LEU A 65 7.77 5.89 -6.58
N THR A 66 9.00 5.75 -7.07
CA THR A 66 10.17 5.44 -6.24
C THR A 66 10.44 6.54 -5.22
N LEU A 67 10.22 7.81 -5.57
CA LEU A 67 10.29 8.91 -4.60
C LEU A 67 9.22 8.76 -3.50
N ALA A 68 7.99 8.38 -3.88
CA ALA A 68 6.88 8.23 -2.94
C ALA A 68 6.95 6.96 -2.07
N LEU A 69 7.45 5.85 -2.62
CA LEU A 69 7.41 4.51 -2.03
C LEU A 69 8.78 3.99 -1.59
N GLY A 70 9.84 4.74 -1.88
CA GLY A 70 11.22 4.39 -1.59
C GLY A 70 11.69 3.16 -2.38
N HIS A 71 12.68 2.47 -1.81
CA HIS A 71 13.34 1.29 -2.41
C HIS A 71 12.52 -0.02 -2.30
N THR A 72 11.29 0.05 -1.78
CA THR A 72 10.47 -1.15 -1.52
C THR A 72 9.74 -1.68 -2.75
N LEU A 73 9.68 -0.88 -3.81
CA LEU A 73 8.97 -1.18 -5.05
C LEU A 73 9.91 -1.05 -6.25
N ASP A 74 9.85 -2.03 -7.15
CA ASP A 74 10.47 -2.02 -8.45
C ASP A 74 9.41 -2.29 -9.54
N ILE A 75 9.54 -1.60 -10.67
CA ILE A 75 8.66 -1.71 -11.82
C ILE A 75 9.56 -1.89 -13.04
N PRO A 76 9.90 -3.13 -13.42
CA PRO A 76 10.86 -3.40 -14.48
C PRO A 76 10.39 -2.80 -15.80
N LEU A 77 11.23 -2.02 -16.49
CA LEU A 77 10.88 -1.52 -17.82
C LEU A 77 10.91 -2.68 -18.82
N PRO A 78 9.83 -2.94 -19.58
CA PRO A 78 9.83 -3.97 -20.62
C PRO A 78 10.99 -3.72 -21.58
N GLN A 79 11.90 -4.70 -21.71
CA GLN A 79 12.97 -4.64 -22.69
C GLN A 79 12.42 -4.88 -24.10
N LEU A 80 13.05 -4.24 -25.08
CA LEU A 80 12.73 -4.50 -26.48
C LEU A 80 13.13 -5.95 -26.82
N PRO A 81 12.27 -6.72 -27.50
CA PRO A 81 12.67 -8.02 -28.04
C PRO A 81 13.87 -7.82 -28.95
N LEU A 82 14.89 -8.68 -28.80
CA LEU A 82 16.06 -8.65 -29.65
C LEU A 82 15.64 -8.79 -31.13
N PRO A 83 16.29 -8.09 -32.07
CA PRO A 83 15.88 -8.02 -33.48
C PRO A 83 15.68 -9.36 -34.19
N LEU A 84 16.21 -10.45 -33.63
CA LEU A 84 16.27 -11.79 -34.22
C LEU A 84 15.05 -12.69 -33.96
N ALA A 85 14.14 -12.31 -33.05
CA ALA A 85 13.03 -13.15 -32.66
C ALA A 85 11.68 -12.48 -32.99
N LEU A 86 10.91 -13.11 -33.90
CA LEU A 86 9.55 -12.76 -34.34
C LEU A 86 9.46 -11.70 -35.44
N SER A 87 8.39 -11.77 -36.23
CA SER A 87 8.05 -10.69 -37.17
C SER A 87 7.97 -9.37 -36.39
N ALA A 88 8.93 -8.47 -36.66
CA ALA A 88 9.24 -7.31 -35.82
C ALA A 88 8.00 -6.44 -35.49
N VAL A 89 6.98 -6.46 -36.35
CA VAL A 89 5.73 -5.72 -36.19
C VAL A 89 4.85 -6.27 -35.05
N SER A 90 4.71 -7.59 -34.90
CA SER A 90 3.84 -8.19 -33.87
C SER A 90 4.43 -7.99 -32.48
N ALA A 91 5.74 -8.24 -32.34
CA ALA A 91 6.45 -8.09 -31.07
C ALA A 91 6.45 -6.64 -30.59
N THR A 92 6.73 -5.68 -31.48
CA THR A 92 6.66 -4.24 -31.17
C THR A 92 5.26 -3.83 -30.72
N THR A 93 4.21 -4.35 -31.36
CA THR A 93 2.82 -4.05 -31.00
C THR A 93 2.46 -4.57 -29.61
N MET A 94 2.95 -5.76 -29.24
CA MET A 94 2.77 -6.30 -27.89
C MET A 94 3.47 -5.45 -26.83
N VAL A 95 4.72 -5.03 -27.08
CA VAL A 95 5.47 -4.16 -26.16
C VAL A 95 4.77 -2.82 -25.97
N ILE A 96 4.33 -2.18 -27.06
CA ILE A 96 3.57 -0.91 -26.99
C ILE A 96 2.29 -1.08 -26.17
N ARG A 97 1.55 -2.17 -26.39
CA ARG A 97 0.32 -2.46 -25.63
C ARG A 97 0.61 -2.68 -24.15
N GLY A 98 1.68 -3.41 -23.82
CA GLY A 98 2.15 -3.61 -22.45
C GLY A 98 2.50 -2.29 -21.78
N LEU A 99 3.37 -1.50 -22.39
CA LEU A 99 3.77 -0.18 -21.89
C LEU A 99 2.58 0.76 -21.68
N ALA A 100 1.69 0.88 -22.67
CA ALA A 100 0.50 1.70 -22.58
C ALA A 100 -0.43 1.24 -21.45
N ARG A 101 -0.57 -0.08 -21.24
CA ARG A 101 -1.36 -0.63 -20.14
C ARG A 101 -0.76 -0.27 -18.78
N ARG A 102 0.56 -0.47 -18.61
CA ARG A 102 1.26 -0.15 -17.35
C ARG A 102 1.15 1.32 -17.03
N LEU A 103 1.50 2.20 -17.98
CA LEU A 103 1.37 3.64 -17.86
C LEU A 103 -0.05 4.06 -17.46
N TRP A 104 -1.05 3.59 -18.18
CA TRP A 104 -2.45 3.93 -17.91
C TRP A 104 -2.88 3.51 -16.50
N MET A 105 -2.51 2.30 -16.05
CA MET A 105 -2.84 1.82 -14.71
C MET A 105 -2.11 2.56 -13.60
N LEU A 106 -0.87 3.01 -13.83
CA LEU A 106 -0.13 3.82 -12.85
C LEU A 106 -0.69 5.24 -12.76
N GLU A 107 -0.95 5.89 -13.91
CA GLU A 107 -1.53 7.24 -13.98
C GLU A 107 -2.95 7.29 -13.41
N LYS A 108 -3.78 6.29 -13.70
CA LYS A 108 -5.15 6.16 -13.15
C LYS A 108 -5.18 5.37 -11.84
N GLY A 109 -4.01 4.99 -11.33
CA GLY A 109 -3.85 4.23 -10.09
C GLY A 109 -4.10 5.05 -8.85
N GLY A 110 -4.09 6.38 -8.94
CA GLY A 110 -4.41 7.29 -7.85
C GLY A 110 -3.25 7.51 -6.87
N ARG A 111 -3.56 7.68 -5.58
CA ARG A 111 -2.58 8.08 -4.56
C ARG A 111 -1.79 6.89 -4.03
N TRP A 112 -0.69 6.57 -4.69
CA TRP A 112 0.19 5.45 -4.33
C TRP A 112 0.89 5.60 -2.98
N ALA A 113 1.23 6.82 -2.56
CA ALA A 113 1.97 7.10 -1.32
C ALA A 113 1.34 6.48 -0.05
N ARG A 114 0.02 6.18 -0.05
CA ARG A 114 -0.66 5.50 1.06
C ARG A 114 -0.11 4.10 1.34
N TRP A 115 0.48 3.45 0.33
CA TRP A 115 1.00 2.09 0.42
C TRP A 115 2.41 2.02 0.97
N LYS A 116 3.10 3.15 1.21
CA LYS A 116 4.50 3.16 1.66
C LYS A 116 4.71 2.24 2.87
N ALA A 117 4.03 2.51 3.99
CA ALA A 117 4.15 1.71 5.21
C ALA A 117 3.78 0.23 5.00
N ILE A 118 2.77 -0.05 4.18
CA ILE A 118 2.32 -1.42 3.86
C ILE A 118 3.40 -2.16 3.04
N LEU A 119 4.02 -1.49 2.07
CA LEU A 119 5.10 -2.05 1.27
C LEU A 119 6.37 -2.28 2.11
N GLU A 120 6.64 -1.44 3.11
CA GLU A 120 7.70 -1.69 4.09
C GLU A 120 7.46 -3.00 4.86
N MET A 121 6.21 -3.25 5.30
CA MET A 121 5.84 -4.52 5.93
C MET A 121 6.05 -5.71 4.98
N VAL A 122 5.60 -5.60 3.73
CA VAL A 122 5.78 -6.65 2.71
C VAL A 122 7.27 -6.89 2.44
N PHE A 123 8.06 -5.83 2.26
CA PHE A 123 9.49 -5.89 2.05
C PHE A 123 10.18 -6.67 3.17
N PHE A 124 9.83 -6.37 4.43
CA PHE A 124 10.34 -7.11 5.58
C PHE A 124 9.92 -8.58 5.58
N MET A 125 8.64 -8.88 5.35
CA MET A 125 8.11 -10.25 5.30
C MET A 125 8.82 -11.09 4.23
N ARG A 126 9.21 -10.46 3.11
CA ARG A 126 9.94 -11.10 2.00
C ARG A 126 11.45 -11.21 2.23
N GLY A 127 11.92 -10.91 3.44
CA GLY A 127 13.33 -10.95 3.78
C GLY A 127 14.12 -9.84 3.10
N ARG A 128 13.56 -8.62 3.12
CA ARG A 128 14.15 -7.41 2.51
C ARG A 128 14.33 -7.54 1.00
N LYS A 129 13.34 -8.16 0.33
CA LYS A 129 13.27 -8.24 -1.14
C LYS A 129 12.19 -7.29 -1.66
N VAL A 130 12.57 -6.46 -2.63
CA VAL A 130 11.70 -5.45 -3.26
C VAL A 130 10.49 -6.09 -3.92
N VAL A 131 9.32 -5.46 -3.79
CA VAL A 131 8.10 -5.85 -4.52
C VAL A 131 8.29 -5.49 -5.98
N VAL A 132 8.06 -6.45 -6.88
CA VAL A 132 8.26 -6.26 -8.32
C VAL A 132 6.90 -6.28 -9.00
N LEU A 133 6.54 -5.22 -9.73
CA LEU A 133 5.32 -5.18 -10.53
C LEU A 133 5.60 -5.60 -11.97
N GLY A 134 5.43 -6.90 -12.24
CA GLY A 134 5.54 -7.50 -13.57
C GLY A 134 4.26 -7.39 -14.40
N ASP A 135 4.26 -8.03 -15.57
CA ASP A 135 3.08 -8.02 -16.45
C ASP A 135 1.86 -8.68 -15.82
N GLU A 136 2.03 -9.68 -14.96
CA GLU A 136 0.93 -10.32 -14.25
C GLU A 136 0.30 -9.39 -13.21
N SER A 137 1.09 -8.54 -12.54
CA SER A 137 0.60 -7.49 -11.64
C SER A 137 -0.32 -6.50 -12.36
N PHE A 138 0.07 -6.06 -13.55
CA PHE A 138 -0.80 -5.22 -14.42
C PHE A 138 -1.88 -6.05 -15.12
N GLY A 139 -1.71 -7.37 -15.17
CA GLY A 139 -2.60 -8.40 -15.71
C GLY A 139 -3.88 -8.62 -14.90
N VAL A 140 -3.85 -8.29 -13.60
CA VAL A 140 -4.89 -8.62 -12.61
C VAL A 140 -6.30 -8.11 -12.98
N PHE A 141 -6.38 -7.04 -13.77
CA PHE A 141 -7.65 -6.57 -14.34
C PHE A 141 -7.75 -6.92 -15.82
N SER A 142 -8.68 -7.81 -16.18
CA SER A 142 -8.86 -8.24 -17.58
C SER A 142 -9.26 -7.09 -18.53
N ARG A 143 -9.90 -6.03 -18.01
CA ARG A 143 -10.40 -4.88 -18.78
C ARG A 143 -10.26 -3.56 -17.99
N ARG A 144 -10.21 -2.44 -18.72
CA ARG A 144 -10.09 -1.09 -18.14
C ARG A 144 -11.30 -0.72 -17.28
N GLU A 145 -12.50 -1.14 -17.68
CA GLU A 145 -13.73 -0.87 -16.95
C GLU A 145 -13.74 -1.60 -15.60
N ALA A 146 -13.21 -2.82 -15.55
CA ALA A 146 -13.06 -3.57 -14.31
C ALA A 146 -12.09 -2.86 -13.35
N PHE A 147 -10.98 -2.34 -13.88
CA PHE A 147 -10.07 -1.48 -13.12
C PHE A 147 -10.82 -0.26 -12.59
N LEU A 148 -11.50 0.51 -13.44
CA LEU A 148 -12.20 1.76 -13.06
C LEU A 148 -13.37 1.57 -12.08
N ARG A 149 -14.01 0.40 -12.06
CA ARG A 149 -15.11 0.08 -11.13
C ARG A 149 -14.64 -0.25 -9.71
N ALA A 150 -13.46 -0.81 -9.54
CA ALA A 150 -12.93 -1.12 -8.21
C ALA A 150 -12.56 0.17 -7.46
N PRO A 151 -12.67 0.26 -6.12
CA PRO A 151 -12.11 1.39 -5.37
C PRO A 151 -10.59 1.50 -5.54
N GLU A 152 -10.03 2.71 -5.44
CA GLU A 152 -8.60 2.98 -5.67
C GLU A 152 -7.68 2.07 -4.86
N ALA A 153 -7.89 2.00 -3.54
CA ALA A 153 -7.07 1.18 -2.66
C ALA A 153 -7.16 -0.32 -3.03
N VAL A 154 -8.33 -0.79 -3.45
CA VAL A 154 -8.52 -2.18 -3.88
C VAL A 154 -7.75 -2.44 -5.18
N ARG A 155 -7.77 -1.50 -6.14
CA ARG A 155 -6.99 -1.60 -7.38
C ARG A 155 -5.50 -1.73 -7.09
N GLN A 156 -4.98 -0.80 -6.30
CA GLN A 156 -3.56 -0.71 -5.96
C GLN A 156 -3.12 -1.98 -5.23
N TRP A 157 -3.86 -2.41 -4.20
CA TRP A 157 -3.50 -3.63 -3.47
C TRP A 157 -3.49 -4.87 -4.35
N LYS A 158 -4.53 -5.08 -5.19
CA LYS A 158 -4.58 -6.22 -6.11
C LYS A 158 -3.34 -6.27 -7.01
N MET A 159 -2.86 -5.12 -7.49
CA MET A 159 -1.63 -5.05 -8.28
C MET A 159 -0.40 -5.37 -7.42
N LEU A 160 -0.28 -4.76 -6.24
CA LEU A 160 0.87 -4.94 -5.33
C LEU A 160 1.00 -6.37 -4.78
N SER A 161 -0.12 -7.08 -4.62
CA SER A 161 -0.15 -8.39 -3.98
C SER A 161 -0.12 -9.57 -4.97
N ARG A 162 -0.39 -9.34 -6.26
CA ARG A 162 -0.66 -10.40 -7.25
C ARG A 162 0.49 -11.40 -7.38
N GLU A 163 1.70 -10.90 -7.53
CA GLU A 163 2.92 -11.72 -7.69
C GLU A 163 3.71 -11.82 -6.37
N THR A 164 3.15 -11.27 -5.30
CA THR A 164 3.85 -11.12 -4.03
C THR A 164 3.60 -12.33 -3.14
N CYS A 165 4.62 -13.18 -3.04
CA CYS A 165 4.65 -14.30 -2.12
C CYS A 165 5.43 -13.98 -0.84
N VAL A 166 4.98 -14.53 0.27
CA VAL A 166 5.64 -14.46 1.58
C VAL A 166 5.81 -15.86 2.15
N TYR A 167 6.86 -16.06 2.95
CA TYR A 167 7.07 -17.32 3.66
C TYR A 167 5.97 -17.51 4.71
N HIS A 168 5.46 -18.72 4.84
CA HIS A 168 4.41 -19.11 5.77
C HIS A 168 4.98 -20.17 6.73
N ALA A 169 5.24 -19.75 7.97
CA ALA A 169 6.01 -20.56 8.93
C ALA A 169 5.31 -21.87 9.32
N THR A 170 3.99 -21.89 9.48
CA THR A 170 3.27 -23.11 9.91
C THR A 170 3.23 -24.19 8.84
N SER A 171 3.33 -23.81 7.56
CA SER A 171 3.29 -24.74 6.43
C SER A 171 4.64 -24.89 5.73
N ASP A 172 5.70 -24.31 6.29
CA ASP A 172 7.06 -24.25 5.73
C ASP A 172 7.11 -24.02 4.21
N SER A 173 6.31 -23.06 3.73
CA SER A 173 6.13 -22.85 2.28
C SER A 173 5.90 -21.38 1.96
N THR A 174 6.17 -21.00 0.72
CA THR A 174 5.82 -19.67 0.24
C THR A 174 4.37 -19.65 -0.24
N ARG A 175 3.64 -18.60 0.12
CA ARG A 175 2.25 -18.41 -0.26
C ARG A 175 2.02 -16.99 -0.79
N PRO A 176 1.16 -16.82 -1.81
CA PRO A 176 0.83 -15.48 -2.29
C PRO A 176 0.06 -14.72 -1.21
N LEU A 177 0.24 -13.39 -1.14
CA LEU A 177 -0.53 -12.56 -0.22
C LEU A 177 -2.03 -12.53 -0.56
N MET A 178 -2.37 -12.78 -1.83
CA MET A 178 -3.74 -12.89 -2.30
C MET A 178 -3.94 -14.10 -3.22
N SER A 179 -5.12 -14.68 -3.15
CA SER A 179 -5.62 -15.68 -4.10
C SER A 179 -6.96 -15.22 -4.62
N GLY A 180 -7.03 -14.91 -5.92
CA GLY A 180 -8.16 -14.18 -6.49
C GLY A 180 -8.36 -12.84 -5.79
N ASP A 181 -9.56 -12.65 -5.22
CA ASP A 181 -9.92 -11.45 -4.44
C ASP A 181 -9.80 -11.68 -2.92
N GLY A 182 -9.37 -12.88 -2.51
CA GLY A 182 -9.15 -13.23 -1.12
C GLY A 182 -7.79 -12.80 -0.62
N ILE A 183 -7.73 -12.27 0.59
CA ILE A 183 -6.50 -11.94 1.31
C ILE A 183 -6.14 -13.11 2.21
N MET A 184 -4.85 -13.46 2.24
CA MET A 184 -4.34 -14.52 3.11
C MET A 184 -4.68 -14.24 4.58
N ARG A 185 -5.21 -15.26 5.29
CA ARG A 185 -5.35 -15.22 6.75
C ARG A 185 -4.32 -16.12 7.41
N PHE A 186 -3.47 -15.49 8.21
CA PHE A 186 -2.38 -16.16 8.88
C PHE A 186 -2.79 -16.91 10.15
N TYR A 187 -4.07 -16.81 10.56
CA TYR A 187 -4.61 -17.51 11.73
C TYR A 187 -5.23 -18.86 11.44
N THR A 188 -5.86 -18.98 10.27
CA THR A 188 -6.84 -20.04 10.04
C THR A 188 -6.55 -20.83 8.77
N ASP A 189 -5.56 -20.41 7.98
CA ASP A 189 -5.17 -20.97 6.67
C ASP A 189 -6.04 -20.72 5.41
N PRO A 190 -7.28 -20.16 5.41
CA PRO A 190 -7.95 -19.78 4.16
C PRO A 190 -7.67 -18.34 3.76
N TYR A 191 -7.69 -18.10 2.44
CA TYR A 191 -7.91 -16.77 1.89
C TYR A 191 -9.36 -16.35 2.16
N ARG A 192 -9.55 -15.09 2.56
CA ARG A 192 -10.89 -14.53 2.81
C ARG A 192 -11.09 -13.28 1.98
N GLN A 193 -12.23 -13.19 1.33
CA GLN A 193 -12.60 -12.03 0.54
C GLN A 193 -13.12 -10.93 1.47
N PRO A 194 -12.51 -9.73 1.48
CA PRO A 194 -13.06 -8.60 2.22
C PRO A 194 -14.36 -8.12 1.59
N THR A 195 -15.29 -7.72 2.44
CA THR A 195 -16.47 -6.95 2.01
C THR A 195 -16.10 -5.48 2.01
N VAL A 196 -16.09 -4.86 0.83
CA VAL A 196 -15.77 -3.44 0.66
C VAL A 196 -17.07 -2.63 0.63
N ARG A 197 -17.22 -1.66 1.54
CA ARG A 197 -18.47 -0.91 1.67
C ARG A 197 -18.52 0.25 0.69
N ALA A 198 -19.67 0.45 0.06
CA ALA A 198 -19.91 1.60 -0.83
C ALA A 198 -20.26 2.89 -0.07
N THR A 199 -20.53 2.78 1.24
CA THR A 199 -20.99 3.87 2.11
C THR A 199 -20.23 3.86 3.43
N ALA A 200 -20.31 4.97 4.17
CA ALA A 200 -19.71 5.11 5.48
C ALA A 200 -20.21 4.03 6.45
N SER A 201 -19.32 3.55 7.31
CA SER A 201 -19.70 2.64 8.38
C SER A 201 -20.32 3.40 9.55
N PRO A 202 -21.41 2.90 10.17
CA PRO A 202 -21.94 3.51 11.39
C PRO A 202 -20.93 3.44 12.55
N MET A 203 -19.96 2.52 12.49
CA MET A 203 -18.85 2.45 13.44
C MET A 203 -17.82 3.57 13.25
N PHE A 204 -17.76 4.18 12.05
CA PHE A 204 -16.77 5.19 11.66
C PHE A 204 -17.44 6.33 10.86
N PRO A 205 -18.35 7.10 11.46
CA PRO A 205 -19.18 8.06 10.74
C PRO A 205 -18.37 9.20 10.08
N CYS A 206 -17.21 9.57 10.65
CA CYS A 206 -16.39 10.68 10.16
C CYS A 206 -15.24 10.26 9.23
N GLY A 207 -15.15 8.98 8.83
CA GLY A 207 -13.93 8.40 8.23
C GLY A 207 -14.07 7.85 6.80
N PHE A 208 -15.17 8.12 6.10
CA PHE A 208 -15.40 7.48 4.80
C PHE A 208 -14.63 8.15 3.66
N ASP A 209 -13.59 7.46 3.18
CA ASP A 209 -12.89 7.78 1.93
C ASP A 209 -13.36 6.83 0.82
N ARG A 210 -14.00 7.34 -0.24
CA ARG A 210 -14.46 6.51 -1.36
C ARG A 210 -13.30 5.86 -2.14
N THR A 211 -12.11 6.47 -2.09
CA THR A 211 -10.90 5.91 -2.72
C THR A 211 -10.31 4.78 -1.86
N ASP A 212 -10.58 4.77 -0.56
CA ASP A 212 -10.09 3.78 0.40
C ASP A 212 -11.17 3.39 1.41
N PRO A 213 -12.22 2.74 0.90
CA PRO A 213 -13.46 2.54 1.64
C PRO A 213 -13.29 1.66 2.86
N THR A 214 -14.15 1.89 3.85
CA THR A 214 -14.36 0.97 4.97
C THR A 214 -14.56 -0.45 4.46
N SER A 215 -13.88 -1.39 5.10
CA SER A 215 -13.88 -2.79 4.71
C SER A 215 -14.12 -3.69 5.90
N GLU A 216 -14.73 -4.84 5.66
CA GLU A 216 -15.04 -5.83 6.67
C GLU A 216 -14.46 -7.19 6.28
N ILE A 217 -13.90 -7.91 7.25
CA ILE A 217 -13.49 -9.29 7.07
C ILE A 217 -13.65 -10.02 8.41
N ASP A 218 -14.32 -11.17 8.40
CA ASP A 218 -14.57 -12.02 9.57
C ASP A 218 -15.22 -11.28 10.76
N GLY A 219 -16.23 -10.44 10.49
CA GLY A 219 -16.93 -9.67 11.53
C GLY A 219 -16.11 -8.55 12.17
N ARG A 220 -14.94 -8.22 11.60
CA ARG A 220 -14.13 -7.05 11.98
C ARG A 220 -14.28 -5.96 10.95
N THR A 221 -14.55 -4.74 11.40
CA THR A 221 -14.68 -3.58 10.51
C THR A 221 -13.47 -2.67 10.66
N TYR A 222 -12.90 -2.30 9.52
CA TYR A 222 -11.70 -1.49 9.39
C TYR A 222 -12.10 -0.15 8.79
N VAL A 223 -11.55 0.95 9.32
CA VAL A 223 -11.87 2.32 8.88
C VAL A 223 -11.69 2.46 7.36
N THR A 224 -10.58 1.92 6.83
CA THR A 224 -10.22 1.91 5.41
C THR A 224 -9.78 0.52 4.94
N TYR A 225 -9.70 0.30 3.63
CA TYR A 225 -9.21 -0.95 3.04
C TYR A 225 -7.71 -1.11 3.31
N SER A 226 -6.93 -0.02 3.18
CA SER A 226 -5.50 -0.01 3.53
C SER A 226 -5.25 -0.43 4.97
N ASN A 227 -6.09 -0.02 5.94
CA ASN A 227 -5.99 -0.45 7.33
C ASN A 227 -6.23 -1.95 7.49
N LEU A 228 -7.19 -2.51 6.77
CA LEU A 228 -7.41 -3.95 6.75
C LEU A 228 -6.15 -4.69 6.31
N ILE A 229 -5.52 -4.23 5.23
CA ILE A 229 -4.27 -4.82 4.73
C ILE A 229 -3.17 -4.72 5.77
N ALA A 230 -2.89 -3.52 6.24
CA ALA A 230 -1.81 -3.24 7.18
C ALA A 230 -1.98 -4.05 8.47
N PHE A 231 -3.21 -4.13 8.99
CA PHE A 231 -3.54 -4.92 10.16
C PHE A 231 -3.29 -6.40 9.96
N ASN A 232 -3.68 -6.94 8.79
CA ASN A 232 -3.45 -8.33 8.44
C ASN A 232 -1.95 -8.61 8.36
N LEU A 233 -1.20 -7.82 7.57
CA LEU A 233 0.26 -7.93 7.41
C LEU A 233 1.03 -7.87 8.73
N MET A 234 0.62 -6.97 9.64
CA MET A 234 1.24 -6.89 10.96
C MET A 234 1.09 -8.20 11.73
N LEU A 235 -0.09 -8.83 11.69
CA LEU A 235 -0.29 -10.12 12.34
C LEU A 235 0.52 -11.24 11.70
N CYS A 236 0.82 -11.12 10.40
CA CYS A 236 1.77 -12.03 9.76
C CYS A 236 3.16 -11.84 10.31
N ILE A 237 3.63 -10.59 10.42
CA ILE A 237 4.97 -10.28 10.93
C ILE A 237 5.14 -10.85 12.33
N MET A 238 4.12 -10.70 13.18
CA MET A 238 4.06 -11.29 14.53
C MET A 238 4.09 -12.83 14.56
N ARG A 239 3.90 -13.52 13.42
CA ARG A 239 3.91 -14.99 13.38
C ARG A 239 5.11 -15.56 12.64
N LEU A 240 5.58 -14.86 11.61
CA LEU A 240 6.56 -15.39 10.68
C LEU A 240 8.01 -15.22 11.15
N ARG A 241 8.28 -14.34 12.12
CA ARG A 241 9.65 -13.95 12.45
C ARG A 241 9.90 -13.98 13.96
N PRO A 242 10.53 -15.04 14.50
CA PRO A 242 10.96 -15.11 15.90
C PRO A 242 12.07 -14.09 16.28
N ALA A 243 12.49 -13.26 15.34
CA ALA A 243 13.46 -12.18 15.53
C ALA A 243 12.81 -10.82 15.81
N VAL A 244 11.48 -10.74 15.90
CA VAL A 244 10.78 -9.54 16.38
C VAL A 244 10.73 -9.60 17.91
N TYR A 245 11.23 -8.56 18.56
CA TYR A 245 11.19 -8.43 20.01
C TYR A 245 9.83 -7.86 20.41
N ARG A 246 9.20 -8.48 21.43
CA ARG A 246 7.92 -8.04 21.97
C ARG A 246 8.08 -7.56 23.40
N HIS A 247 7.69 -6.31 23.63
CA HIS A 247 7.45 -5.77 24.96
C HIS A 247 5.95 -5.69 25.18
N GLN A 248 5.47 -6.25 26.28
CA GLN A 248 4.06 -6.24 26.62
C GLN A 248 3.88 -5.66 28.01
N TRP A 249 3.01 -4.67 28.12
CA TRP A 249 2.57 -4.10 29.38
C TRP A 249 1.06 -4.16 29.49
N THR A 250 0.56 -4.54 30.65
CA THR A 250 -0.86 -4.64 30.93
C THR A 250 -1.15 -4.07 32.30
N THR A 251 -2.22 -3.30 32.45
CA THR A 251 -2.66 -2.81 33.76
C THR A 251 -4.17 -2.77 33.88
N THR A 252 -4.65 -3.06 35.09
CA THR A 252 -6.04 -2.87 35.54
C THR A 252 -6.16 -1.69 36.51
N ALA A 253 -5.05 -1.03 36.86
CA ALA A 253 -5.04 0.09 37.79
C ALA A 253 -5.54 1.36 37.11
N THR A 254 -6.86 1.57 37.15
CA THR A 254 -7.55 2.69 36.48
C THR A 254 -7.07 4.06 36.94
N GLU A 255 -6.64 4.18 38.18
CA GLU A 255 -6.14 5.44 38.76
C GLU A 255 -4.69 5.77 38.36
N SER A 256 -3.98 4.84 37.72
CA SER A 256 -2.59 5.10 37.31
C SER A 256 -2.52 6.08 36.15
N ALA A 257 -1.54 6.99 36.19
CA ALA A 257 -1.32 7.98 35.14
C ALA A 257 -1.11 7.31 33.76
N ALA A 258 -0.45 6.15 33.72
CA ALA A 258 -0.25 5.38 32.49
C ALA A 258 -1.55 4.79 31.94
N PHE A 259 -2.45 4.27 32.80
CA PHE A 259 -3.77 3.81 32.35
C PHE A 259 -4.60 4.97 31.80
N GLN A 260 -4.59 6.13 32.48
CA GLN A 260 -5.31 7.32 32.03
C GLN A 260 -4.77 7.84 30.69
N ARG A 261 -3.45 7.88 30.52
CA ARG A 261 -2.82 8.21 29.24
C ARG A 261 -3.20 7.23 28.15
N ALA A 262 -3.12 5.93 28.42
CA ALA A 262 -3.46 4.91 27.44
C ALA A 262 -4.94 4.95 27.05
N THR A 263 -5.84 5.21 28.01
CA THR A 263 -7.28 5.41 27.77
C THR A 263 -7.52 6.62 26.88
N THR A 264 -6.82 7.73 27.15
CA THR A 264 -6.89 8.96 26.36
C THR A 264 -6.49 8.68 24.90
N MET A 265 -5.38 7.98 24.66
CA MET A 265 -4.95 7.57 23.31
C MET A 265 -5.95 6.60 22.65
N MET A 266 -6.52 5.67 23.42
CA MET A 266 -7.59 4.78 22.93
C MET A 266 -8.86 5.53 22.53
N ARG A 267 -9.11 6.72 23.08
CA ARG A 267 -10.22 7.58 22.67
C ARG A 267 -9.82 8.47 21.49
N GLU A 268 -8.79 9.27 21.65
CA GLU A 268 -8.41 10.35 20.72
C GLU A 268 -7.62 9.88 19.50
N GLY A 269 -6.86 8.80 19.64
CA GLY A 269 -5.93 8.32 18.61
C GLY A 269 -4.49 8.60 19.02
N PHE A 270 -3.58 8.48 18.06
CA PHE A 270 -2.20 8.88 18.25
C PHE A 270 -2.00 10.24 17.58
N GLU A 271 -1.37 11.20 18.27
CA GLU A 271 -1.22 12.59 17.79
C GLU A 271 -0.09 12.77 16.77
N SER A 272 0.60 11.68 16.38
CA SER A 272 1.79 11.79 15.54
C SER A 272 1.48 11.83 14.04
N THR A 273 2.15 12.74 13.34
CA THR A 273 2.24 12.79 11.86
C THR A 273 3.03 11.63 11.27
N ASP A 274 3.73 10.87 12.11
CA ASP A 274 4.55 9.74 11.72
C ASP A 274 3.65 8.50 11.59
N THR A 275 3.07 8.37 10.39
CA THR A 275 2.43 7.15 9.83
C THR A 275 1.41 6.44 10.73
N LEU A 276 0.28 7.11 10.91
CA LEU A 276 -0.96 6.54 11.44
C LEU A 276 -1.58 5.50 10.49
N LEU A 277 -1.75 4.27 10.99
CA LEU A 277 -2.81 3.37 10.52
C LEU A 277 -4.03 3.62 11.41
N PRO A 278 -5.14 4.22 10.94
CA PRO A 278 -6.32 4.40 11.78
C PRO A 278 -6.81 3.06 12.37
N GLY A 279 -7.33 3.10 13.60
CA GLY A 279 -7.63 1.92 14.42
C GLY A 279 -8.64 0.93 13.83
N VAL A 280 -8.81 -0.21 14.51
CA VAL A 280 -9.75 -1.29 14.14
C VAL A 280 -10.80 -1.45 15.22
N HIS A 281 -12.07 -1.55 14.85
CA HIS A 281 -13.12 -1.84 15.80
C HIS A 281 -13.56 -3.31 15.68
N GLN A 282 -13.53 -4.02 16.80
CA GLN A 282 -14.10 -5.36 16.93
C GLN A 282 -15.08 -5.37 18.10
N ILE A 283 -16.21 -6.07 17.91
CA ILE A 283 -17.38 -6.09 18.81
C ILE A 283 -17.03 -6.35 20.30
N SER A 284 -15.95 -7.07 20.60
CA SER A 284 -15.58 -7.48 21.96
C SER A 284 -14.41 -6.71 22.60
N TYR A 285 -13.69 -5.86 21.85
CA TYR A 285 -12.59 -5.06 22.38
C TYR A 285 -12.23 -3.92 21.43
N ASN A 286 -11.83 -2.79 22.02
CA ASN A 286 -11.28 -1.68 21.23
C ASN A 286 -9.79 -1.92 21.02
N MET A 287 -9.34 -1.82 19.77
CA MET A 287 -7.94 -1.99 19.42
C MET A 287 -7.46 -0.86 18.53
N LYS A 288 -6.35 -0.25 18.92
CA LYS A 288 -5.64 0.71 18.08
C LYS A 288 -4.25 0.20 17.80
N ARG A 289 -3.76 0.43 16.59
CA ARG A 289 -2.41 0.07 16.19
C ARG A 289 -1.76 1.23 15.49
N VAL A 290 -0.48 1.42 15.71
CA VAL A 290 0.34 2.38 14.99
C VAL A 290 1.61 1.71 14.55
N MET A 291 2.01 2.03 13.33
CA MET A 291 3.30 1.66 12.78
C MET A 291 4.23 2.86 12.96
N LEU A 292 5.32 2.66 13.70
CA LEU A 292 6.32 3.69 13.96
C LEU A 292 7.37 3.68 12.85
N THR A 293 6.96 3.83 11.58
CA THR A 293 7.90 3.91 10.46
C THR A 293 7.97 5.30 9.88
N ASN A 294 8.90 6.09 10.41
CA ASN A 294 9.30 7.32 9.76
C ASN A 294 10.62 7.08 9.06
N GLY A 295 10.54 6.55 7.83
CA GLY A 295 11.70 6.27 6.98
C GLY A 295 12.53 5.09 7.49
N ILE A 296 12.65 4.08 6.64
CA ILE A 296 13.70 3.06 6.74
C ILE A 296 15.04 3.71 6.40
N GLU A 297 15.51 4.69 7.19
CA GLU A 297 16.92 5.07 7.11
C GLU A 297 17.78 3.96 7.77
N ASP A 298 17.23 3.26 8.78
CA ASP A 298 17.97 2.26 9.56
C ASP A 298 17.47 0.81 9.42
N GLY A 299 16.51 0.52 8.54
CA GLY A 299 16.16 -0.88 8.25
C GLY A 299 15.24 -1.59 9.26
N PHE A 300 14.77 -0.92 10.31
CA PHE A 300 13.93 -1.53 11.36
C PHE A 300 12.47 -1.06 11.30
N MET A 301 11.55 -1.93 11.76
CA MET A 301 10.14 -1.64 11.91
C MET A 301 9.76 -1.73 13.38
N ALA A 302 8.88 -0.84 13.84
CA ALA A 302 8.24 -0.95 15.14
C ALA A 302 6.72 -0.76 15.02
N PHE A 303 5.97 -1.52 15.79
CA PHE A 303 4.51 -1.45 15.87
C PHE A 303 4.11 -1.30 17.33
N VAL A 304 3.11 -0.46 17.57
CA VAL A 304 2.42 -0.36 18.84
C VAL A 304 1.02 -0.89 18.64
N GLN A 305 0.59 -1.81 19.49
CA GLN A 305 -0.78 -2.28 19.56
C GLN A 305 -1.31 -1.98 20.96
N MET A 306 -2.44 -1.28 21.01
CA MET A 306 -3.16 -1.00 22.24
C MET A 306 -4.49 -1.73 22.19
N MET A 307 -4.83 -2.45 23.26
CA MET A 307 -6.08 -3.18 23.39
C MET A 307 -6.72 -2.81 24.71
N GLN A 308 -8.02 -2.50 24.66
CA GLN A 308 -8.83 -2.26 25.84
C GLN A 308 -9.89 -3.35 25.96
N TRP A 309 -9.88 -4.03 27.08
CA TRP A 309 -10.82 -5.09 27.43
C TRP A 309 -11.74 -4.62 28.54
N THR A 310 -13.01 -4.96 28.45
CA THR A 310 -13.97 -4.80 29.55
C THR A 310 -14.40 -6.20 29.97
N SER A 311 -14.13 -6.56 31.23
CA SER A 311 -14.52 -7.84 31.82
C SER A 311 -15.31 -7.63 33.11
N MET A 312 -15.78 -8.71 33.73
CA MET A 312 -16.44 -8.64 35.05
C MET A 312 -15.53 -8.05 36.13
N ILE A 313 -14.21 -8.17 35.99
CA ILE A 313 -13.20 -7.71 36.96
C ILE A 313 -12.84 -6.22 36.72
N GLY A 314 -13.42 -5.60 35.68
CA GLY A 314 -13.20 -4.20 35.33
C GLY A 314 -12.54 -4.02 33.97
N ARG A 315 -12.00 -2.81 33.76
CA ARG A 315 -11.31 -2.43 32.53
C ARG A 315 -9.82 -2.74 32.62
N SER A 316 -9.29 -3.32 31.56
CA SER A 316 -7.85 -3.59 31.42
C SER A 316 -7.35 -2.97 30.13
N ILE A 317 -6.16 -2.40 30.17
CA ILE A 317 -5.44 -1.95 28.98
C ILE A 317 -4.17 -2.76 28.83
N GLN A 318 -3.94 -3.23 27.61
CA GLN A 318 -2.71 -3.86 27.19
C GLN A 318 -2.07 -3.03 26.09
N VAL A 319 -0.75 -2.86 26.19
CA VAL A 319 0.10 -2.25 25.17
C VAL A 319 1.17 -3.26 24.79
N ASP A 320 1.19 -3.65 23.51
CA ASP A 320 2.24 -4.45 22.91
C ASP A 320 3.08 -3.57 21.99
N VAL A 321 4.40 -3.59 22.20
CA VAL A 321 5.37 -3.03 21.27
C VAL A 321 6.09 -4.19 20.61
N LEU A 322 6.10 -4.18 19.29
CA LEU A 322 6.84 -5.12 18.47
C LEU A 322 7.92 -4.34 17.72
N THR A 323 9.17 -4.78 17.78
CA THR A 323 10.25 -4.13 17.02
C THR A 323 11.21 -5.14 16.42
N SER A 324 11.68 -4.84 15.21
CA SER A 324 12.79 -5.56 14.58
C SER A 324 14.15 -4.92 14.89
N GLU A 325 14.18 -3.83 15.65
CA GLU A 325 15.43 -3.25 16.15
C GLU A 325 16.06 -4.21 17.16
N GLY A 326 17.38 -4.34 17.14
CA GLY A 326 18.11 -5.09 18.16
C GLY A 326 18.24 -4.28 19.46
N ALA A 327 18.55 -4.96 20.57
CA ALA A 327 18.93 -4.26 21.79
C ALA A 327 20.12 -3.31 21.52
N PRO A 328 20.12 -2.08 22.07
CA PRO A 328 19.30 -1.59 23.18
C PRO A 328 17.95 -0.96 22.79
N TYR A 329 17.53 -1.06 21.52
CA TYR A 329 16.25 -0.52 21.02
C TYR A 329 16.08 1.00 21.18
N ALA A 330 17.20 1.74 21.12
CA ALA A 330 17.21 3.16 21.42
C ALA A 330 16.29 3.95 20.48
N VAL A 331 16.20 3.55 19.21
CA VAL A 331 15.38 4.28 18.23
C VAL A 331 13.89 4.00 18.43
N THR A 332 13.52 2.74 18.68
CA THR A 332 12.16 2.34 19.03
C THR A 332 11.71 3.06 20.29
N ARG A 333 12.53 3.06 21.34
CA ARG A 333 12.21 3.75 22.61
C ARG A 333 11.99 5.25 22.39
N GLY A 334 12.92 5.94 21.74
CA GLY A 334 12.79 7.37 21.47
C GLY A 334 11.59 7.72 20.56
N ARG A 335 11.09 6.79 19.74
CA ARG A 335 9.84 6.95 18.98
C ARG A 335 8.61 6.69 19.85
N LEU A 336 8.65 5.66 20.71
CA LEU A 336 7.58 5.36 21.66
C LEU A 336 7.34 6.51 22.61
N ASP A 337 8.39 7.11 23.17
CA ASP A 337 8.29 8.22 24.12
C ASP A 337 7.62 9.44 23.46
N ARG A 338 7.96 9.73 22.20
CA ARG A 338 7.29 10.79 21.41
C ARG A 338 5.80 10.51 21.16
N VAL A 339 5.44 9.25 20.91
CA VAL A 339 4.07 8.87 20.52
C VAL A 339 3.16 8.64 21.74
N MET A 340 3.68 8.03 22.80
CA MET A 340 2.92 7.64 23.99
C MET A 340 3.10 8.62 25.15
N GLY A 341 4.16 9.42 25.15
CA GLY A 341 4.61 10.24 26.28
C GLY A 341 5.42 9.43 27.29
N ASP A 342 6.29 10.12 28.02
CA ASP A 342 7.27 9.52 28.94
C ASP A 342 6.64 8.56 29.96
N VAL A 343 5.50 8.93 30.55
CA VAL A 343 4.82 8.14 31.59
C VAL A 343 4.41 6.75 31.07
N LEU A 344 3.78 6.67 29.89
CA LEU A 344 3.35 5.38 29.33
C LEU A 344 4.53 4.66 28.66
N GLY A 345 5.43 5.40 28.00
CA GLY A 345 6.64 4.87 27.39
C GLY A 345 7.52 4.10 28.39
N ASP A 346 7.83 4.71 29.54
CA ASP A 346 8.64 4.09 30.58
C ASP A 346 7.95 2.88 31.22
N GLU A 347 6.65 2.92 31.46
CA GLU A 347 5.90 1.78 31.98
C GLU A 347 5.97 0.57 31.03
N VAL A 348 5.74 0.81 29.74
CA VAL A 348 5.82 -0.21 28.69
C VAL A 348 7.24 -0.79 28.60
N TRP A 349 8.25 0.07 28.75
CA TRP A 349 9.64 -0.33 28.52
C TRP A 349 10.32 -0.98 29.74
N VAL A 350 10.10 -0.41 30.93
CA VAL A 350 10.73 -0.81 32.20
C VAL A 350 9.96 -1.93 32.86
N LYS A 351 8.63 -1.81 32.94
CA LYS A 351 7.78 -2.79 33.63
C LYS A 351 7.14 -3.81 32.69
N GLY A 352 7.21 -3.57 31.39
CA GLY A 352 6.74 -4.52 30.39
C GLY A 352 7.50 -5.84 30.45
N LYS A 353 6.75 -6.94 30.33
CA LYS A 353 7.34 -8.27 30.16
C LYS A 353 8.01 -8.34 28.78
N LYS A 354 9.26 -8.80 28.76
CA LYS A 354 10.00 -9.05 27.52
C LYS A 354 9.77 -10.49 27.09
N TYR A 355 9.27 -10.66 25.87
CA TYR A 355 9.11 -11.97 25.27
C TYR A 355 10.05 -12.10 24.07
N ARG A 356 10.86 -13.16 24.06
CA ARG A 356 11.48 -13.67 22.85
C ARG A 356 10.56 -14.77 22.33
N GLU A 357 9.98 -14.55 21.15
CA GLU A 357 8.84 -15.32 20.65
C GLU A 357 9.10 -16.83 20.49
N ARG A 358 10.36 -17.26 20.50
CA ARG A 358 10.74 -18.68 20.49
C ARG A 358 10.17 -19.47 21.68
N ARG A 359 10.06 -18.86 22.87
CA ARG A 359 9.60 -19.56 24.10
C ARG A 359 8.08 -19.55 24.28
N PHE A 360 7.41 -18.50 23.81
CA PHE A 360 5.96 -18.34 24.02
C PHE A 360 5.13 -19.43 23.32
N TRP A 361 5.59 -19.94 22.17
CA TRP A 361 4.87 -21.00 21.45
C TRP A 361 5.34 -22.42 21.82
N GLU A 362 6.49 -22.58 22.48
CA GLU A 362 6.87 -23.85 23.14
C GLU A 362 6.06 -24.08 24.43
N GLU A 363 5.59 -23.01 25.09
CA GLU A 363 4.78 -23.08 26.31
C GLU A 363 3.25 -23.11 26.06
N VAL A 364 2.80 -22.77 24.85
CA VAL A 364 1.37 -22.73 24.45
C VAL A 364 1.03 -23.84 23.42
N GLY A 365 2.00 -24.73 23.14
CA GLY A 365 1.83 -25.92 22.31
C GLY A 365 1.12 -27.05 23.05
#